data_AF-A0A1V6TV98-F1
#
_entry.id   AF-A0A1V6TV98-F1
#
_cell.length_a   1.000
_cell.length_b   1.000
_cell.length_c   1.000
_cell.angle_alpha   90.00
_cell.angle_beta   90.00
_cell.angle_gamma   90.00
#
_symmetry.space_group_name_H-M   'P 1'
#
loop_
_entity.id
_entity.type
_entity.pdbx_description
1 polymer ?
#
loop_
_entity_poly.entity_id
_entity_poly.type
_entity_poly.pdbx_seq_one_letter_code
_entity_poly.pdbx_strand_id
1 'polypeptide(L)'
;MSKHSNWATLNDVEASNSPEKARRNRFSLRNAAWTLVTVGLIATGVSRYFSAQLRLPGPEGRVQPCQVHEDAKRLENFQQCAIDNLLETGLPFLEKASPINVADFEERRQRLAEALVAEEADAFVVEPGYTFKYYGNVSQPEWEVWEPEERPFLMLVRPFKDETGNIKANTTFLCPSFEAERARLLGMPFNEAIQIVPWEEHWNPYATLRESDVFSDLTRAPRLMVDEEMRDFIQRGLAYVGFEVVGLGGRVEEVRQIKSSSEVEILRAVNTGTVEAVRQMRKCLYPGLTENQIAEALDNTLRAAGLEPFFDIVLFDENASNPHGGTNGSKVLEAETFVLIDVGAHLYGYSSDICRTFFPPFFEKPSSEKEKQALAPQIIEKLNVWGIVFEAQSQSIRQFRGNQTAASVDIAARNVIDKAGYEGTFTHRVGHGIGIKAHESPYLNKGNHKTLLKTGMAFTSEPGIYLVDKFGVRHEDILLVQGQAEPELLTGSRAVGPWDP
;
A
#
# COMPACT_ATOMS: atom_id res chain seq x y z
N MET A 1 -52.99 0.90 -27.21
CA MET A 1 -53.14 -0.06 -28.34
C MET A 1 -53.97 0.62 -29.41
N SER A 2 -53.60 0.80 -30.67
CA SER A 2 -52.36 0.62 -31.44
C SER A 2 -52.61 1.44 -32.71
N LYS A 3 -51.72 2.35 -33.10
CA LYS A 3 -51.72 2.91 -34.46
C LYS A 3 -50.30 3.14 -34.95
N HIS A 4 -50.17 2.85 -36.23
CA HIS A 4 -49.00 2.75 -37.07
C HIS A 4 -48.24 4.08 -37.28
N SER A 5 -46.92 3.97 -37.17
CA SER A 5 -45.87 4.43 -38.10
C SER A 5 -46.27 5.29 -39.32
N ASN A 6 -45.69 6.47 -39.49
CA ASN A 6 -44.56 6.74 -40.42
C ASN A 6 -44.37 8.25 -40.76
N TRP A 7 -43.11 8.69 -40.69
CA TRP A 7 -42.34 9.63 -41.53
C TRP A 7 -42.82 11.07 -41.84
N ALA A 8 -42.02 12.01 -41.31
CA ALA A 8 -41.16 12.97 -42.04
C ALA A 8 -41.62 14.41 -42.40
N THR A 9 -40.69 15.32 -42.08
CA THR A 9 -40.24 16.57 -42.73
C THR A 9 -40.90 17.94 -42.46
N LEU A 10 -39.98 18.85 -42.06
CA LEU A 10 -39.76 20.25 -42.48
C LEU A 10 -40.50 21.42 -41.78
N ASN A 11 -39.67 22.16 -41.03
CA ASN A 11 -39.43 23.61 -41.01
C ASN A 11 -40.46 24.66 -40.49
N ASP A 12 -39.86 25.53 -39.66
CA ASP A 12 -39.99 26.99 -39.60
C ASP A 12 -40.90 27.70 -38.55
N VAL A 13 -40.17 28.39 -37.64
CA VAL A 13 -40.27 29.83 -37.31
C VAL A 13 -41.14 30.30 -36.12
N GLU A 14 -40.41 30.88 -35.14
CA GLU A 14 -40.74 31.98 -34.19
C GLU A 14 -41.91 31.81 -33.20
N ALA A 15 -41.93 32.35 -31.98
CA ALA A 15 -41.00 33.04 -31.08
C ALA A 15 -41.78 33.24 -29.75
N SER A 16 -41.09 33.28 -28.59
CA SER A 16 -41.27 34.29 -27.52
C SER A 16 -40.91 33.80 -26.09
N ASN A 17 -39.84 34.43 -25.58
CA ASN A 17 -39.64 35.01 -24.23
C ASN A 17 -39.67 34.15 -22.95
N SER A 18 -38.47 33.75 -22.50
CA SER A 18 -37.67 34.20 -21.32
C SER A 18 -38.35 34.50 -19.95
N PRO A 19 -37.63 34.57 -18.79
CA PRO A 19 -36.16 34.59 -18.62
C PRO A 19 -35.57 33.80 -17.43
N GLU A 20 -34.30 33.39 -17.57
CA GLU A 20 -33.40 33.08 -16.45
C GLU A 20 -32.19 34.03 -16.43
N LYS A 21 -31.85 34.51 -15.23
CA LYS A 21 -30.80 35.50 -14.96
C LYS A 21 -29.42 34.85 -14.96
N ALA A 22 -28.53 35.34 -15.83
CA ALA A 22 -27.08 35.14 -15.73
C ALA A 22 -26.38 36.43 -15.24
N ARG A 23 -25.53 36.31 -14.21
CA ARG A 23 -24.62 37.37 -13.75
C ARG A 23 -23.22 37.13 -14.37
N ARG A 24 -22.75 38.10 -15.15
CA ARG A 24 -21.37 38.26 -15.64
C ARG A 24 -20.64 39.34 -14.81
N ASN A 25 -19.33 39.20 -14.65
CA ASN A 25 -18.36 40.30 -14.52
C ASN A 25 -17.00 39.76 -15.06
N ARG A 26 -16.61 40.13 -16.29
CA ARG A 26 -15.70 41.23 -16.69
C ARG A 26 -14.27 41.07 -16.15
N PHE A 27 -13.39 40.53 -17.00
CA PHE A 27 -11.93 40.73 -16.92
C PHE A 27 -11.48 41.55 -18.14
N SER A 28 -10.70 42.59 -17.86
CA SER A 28 -10.20 43.59 -18.81
C SER A 28 -8.79 43.23 -19.27
N LEU A 29 -8.58 43.26 -20.59
CA LEU A 29 -7.29 43.25 -21.27
C LEU A 29 -6.47 44.50 -20.92
N ARG A 30 -5.19 44.32 -20.54
CA ARG A 30 -4.10 45.22 -20.95
C ARG A 30 -2.72 44.63 -20.62
N ASN A 31 -1.83 44.79 -21.60
CA ASN A 31 -0.38 44.68 -21.59
C ASN A 31 0.23 43.30 -21.84
N ALA A 32 0.37 43.03 -23.14
CA ALA A 32 1.37 42.15 -23.71
C ALA A 32 2.78 42.78 -23.66
N ALA A 33 3.76 41.88 -23.74
CA ALA A 33 5.09 42.03 -24.33
C ALA A 33 6.26 42.25 -23.34
N TRP A 34 7.02 41.19 -23.03
CA TRP A 34 8.16 40.72 -23.84
C TRP A 34 8.86 39.54 -23.15
N THR A 35 9.20 38.53 -23.95
CA THR A 35 9.77 37.25 -23.54
C THR A 35 11.14 37.06 -24.19
N LEU A 36 12.14 36.73 -23.37
CA LEU A 36 13.37 35.92 -23.57
C LEU A 36 14.57 36.40 -24.42
N VAL A 37 15.75 35.98 -23.88
CA VAL A 37 17.04 35.55 -24.50
C VAL A 37 18.24 36.49 -24.24
N THR A 38 19.48 36.14 -23.82
CA THR A 38 20.16 35.06 -23.06
C THR A 38 21.65 35.51 -22.89
N VAL A 39 22.41 34.96 -21.92
CA VAL A 39 23.89 34.79 -21.83
C VAL A 39 24.83 36.02 -21.57
N GLY A 40 25.40 36.06 -20.36
CA GLY A 40 26.82 35.78 -20.09
C GLY A 40 27.91 36.88 -20.13
N LEU A 41 28.60 36.98 -18.98
CA LEU A 41 30.05 37.18 -18.75
C LEU A 41 30.61 38.55 -18.30
N ILE A 42 31.10 38.52 -17.04
CA ILE A 42 32.46 38.85 -16.56
C ILE A 42 32.84 40.32 -16.22
N ALA A 43 32.92 40.51 -14.90
CA ALA A 43 34.05 41.04 -14.11
C ALA A 43 34.33 42.54 -13.92
N THR A 44 34.78 42.77 -12.67
CA THR A 44 35.54 43.88 -12.09
C THR A 44 34.74 45.08 -11.58
N GLY A 45 34.89 45.39 -10.29
CA GLY A 45 34.36 46.63 -9.71
C GLY A 45 34.26 46.65 -8.18
N VAL A 46 35.34 46.31 -7.48
CA VAL A 46 35.48 46.39 -6.03
C VAL A 46 35.32 47.83 -5.52
N SER A 47 34.84 47.95 -4.27
CA SER A 47 35.06 49.06 -3.34
C SER A 47 34.06 50.21 -3.36
N ARG A 48 33.16 50.23 -2.37
CA ARG A 48 33.17 51.17 -1.24
C ARG A 48 31.80 51.19 -0.57
N TYR A 49 31.72 50.72 0.67
CA TYR A 49 31.35 51.51 1.85
C TYR A 49 31.00 50.56 3.01
N PHE A 50 31.96 50.45 3.92
CA PHE A 50 31.83 49.82 5.22
C PHE A 50 31.20 50.82 6.21
N SER A 51 30.46 50.25 7.16
CA SER A 51 30.07 50.79 8.47
C SER A 51 28.73 51.52 8.57
N ALA A 52 27.69 50.77 8.95
CA ALA A 52 26.84 51.09 10.10
C ALA A 52 25.97 49.88 10.52
N GLN A 53 26.36 49.26 11.65
CA GLN A 53 25.49 48.62 12.66
C GLN A 53 24.45 47.57 12.21
N LEU A 54 24.87 46.31 12.14
CA LEU A 54 24.01 45.16 12.46
C LEU A 54 24.05 44.90 13.97
N ARG A 55 22.89 44.97 14.64
CA ARG A 55 22.69 44.38 15.96
C ARG A 55 22.65 42.86 15.77
N LEU A 56 23.66 42.18 16.30
CA LEU A 56 23.64 40.71 16.46
C LEU A 56 22.67 40.34 17.60
N PRO A 57 21.93 39.23 17.49
CA PRO A 57 21.29 38.63 18.66
C PRO A 57 22.37 38.12 19.63
N GLY A 58 22.10 38.25 20.93
CA GLY A 58 23.03 37.85 22.01
C GLY A 58 23.27 36.33 22.10
N PRO A 59 24.29 35.90 22.85
CA PRO A 59 24.69 34.50 22.95
C PRO A 59 23.90 33.81 24.07
N GLU A 60 22.66 33.41 23.81
CA GLU A 60 21.95 32.45 24.66
C GLU A 60 21.63 31.21 23.82
N GLY A 61 22.17 30.06 24.23
CA GLY A 61 21.91 28.78 23.58
C GLY A 61 23.12 28.07 22.94
N ARG A 62 24.32 28.11 23.55
CA ARG A 62 25.28 27.01 23.28
C ARG A 62 24.84 25.80 24.08
N VAL A 63 24.20 24.84 23.41
CA VAL A 63 24.00 23.49 23.95
C VAL A 63 25.38 22.96 24.37
N GLN A 64 25.55 22.61 25.64
CA GLN A 64 26.84 22.16 26.16
C GLN A 64 27.20 20.80 25.53
N PRO A 65 28.46 20.56 25.14
CA PRO A 65 28.90 19.29 24.55
C PRO A 65 28.52 18.05 25.38
N CYS A 66 28.49 18.17 26.71
CA CYS A 66 28.11 17.07 27.60
C CYS A 66 26.64 16.66 27.45
N GLN A 67 25.74 17.61 27.20
CA GLN A 67 24.30 17.35 27.09
C GLN A 67 23.97 16.62 25.77
N VAL A 68 24.64 16.99 24.68
CA VAL A 68 24.53 16.28 23.38
C VAL A 68 25.00 14.83 23.51
N HIS A 69 26.08 14.59 24.26
CA HIS A 69 26.58 13.23 24.50
C HIS A 69 25.64 12.38 25.37
N GLU A 70 25.01 12.98 26.38
CA GLU A 70 24.02 12.28 27.22
C GLU A 70 22.75 11.93 26.45
N ASP A 71 22.24 12.86 25.63
CA ASP A 71 21.05 12.64 24.80
C ASP A 71 21.27 11.55 23.75
N ALA A 72 22.43 11.55 23.07
CA ALA A 72 22.81 10.51 22.11
C ALA A 72 22.89 9.13 22.77
N LYS A 73 23.51 9.04 23.96
CA LYS A 73 23.60 7.79 24.71
C LYS A 73 22.22 7.28 25.15
N ARG A 74 21.31 8.17 25.49
CA ARG A 74 19.95 7.81 25.91
C ARG A 74 19.14 7.25 24.74
N LEU A 75 19.29 7.83 23.55
CA LEU A 75 18.68 7.32 22.31
C LEU A 75 19.22 5.94 21.95
N GLU A 76 20.54 5.74 22.02
CA GLU A 76 21.19 4.44 21.79
C GLU A 76 20.65 3.36 22.76
N ASN A 77 20.53 3.69 24.05
CA ASN A 77 19.96 2.79 25.05
C ASN A 77 18.49 2.44 24.76
N PHE A 78 17.68 3.39 24.28
CA PHE A 78 16.29 3.14 23.90
C PHE A 78 16.19 2.17 22.72
N GLN A 79 16.98 2.40 21.67
CA GLN A 79 17.03 1.50 20.53
C GLN A 79 17.48 0.10 20.94
N GLN A 80 18.54 0.00 21.75
CA GLN A 80 19.03 -1.29 22.22
C GLN A 80 17.99 -2.01 23.08
N CYS A 81 17.29 -1.30 23.97
CA CYS A 81 16.20 -1.86 24.76
C CYS A 81 15.08 -2.43 23.88
N ALA A 82 14.69 -1.72 22.81
CA ALA A 82 13.64 -2.18 21.90
C ALA A 82 14.06 -3.45 21.13
N ILE A 83 15.30 -3.47 20.63
CA ILE A 83 15.89 -4.63 19.95
C ILE A 83 15.98 -5.83 20.90
N ASP A 84 16.57 -5.64 22.08
CA ASP A 84 16.77 -6.72 23.06
C ASP A 84 15.43 -7.32 23.49
N ASN A 85 14.45 -6.47 23.83
CA ASN A 85 13.11 -6.94 24.21
C ASN A 85 12.44 -7.79 23.12
N LEU A 86 12.62 -7.44 21.83
CA LEU A 86 12.06 -8.21 20.73
C LEU A 86 12.79 -9.54 20.54
N LEU A 87 14.13 -9.53 20.54
CA LEU A 87 14.93 -10.74 20.38
C LEU A 87 14.75 -11.73 21.55
N GLU A 88 14.59 -11.23 22.78
CA GLU A 88 14.34 -12.04 23.97
C GLU A 88 13.00 -12.79 23.94
N THR A 89 12.05 -12.40 23.07
CA THR A 89 10.83 -13.18 22.85
C THR A 89 11.09 -14.56 22.25
N GLY A 90 12.28 -14.76 21.65
CA GLY A 90 12.63 -15.95 20.87
C GLY A 90 12.03 -15.98 19.47
N LEU A 91 11.37 -14.89 19.04
CA LEU A 91 10.77 -14.71 17.71
C LEU A 91 9.86 -15.88 17.27
N PRO A 92 8.95 -16.39 18.12
CA PRO A 92 8.13 -17.57 17.80
C PRO A 92 7.23 -17.37 16.57
N PHE A 93 6.95 -16.12 16.21
CA PHE A 93 6.19 -15.78 15.00
C PHE A 93 6.91 -16.19 13.70
N LEU A 94 8.22 -16.42 13.72
CA LEU A 94 8.98 -16.87 12.54
C LEU A 94 8.99 -18.39 12.36
N GLU A 95 8.61 -19.19 13.38
CA GLU A 95 8.82 -20.66 13.38
C GLU A 95 8.15 -21.39 12.20
N LYS A 96 7.01 -20.88 11.73
CA LYS A 96 6.22 -21.51 10.67
C LYS A 96 6.43 -20.90 9.29
N ALA A 97 7.03 -19.72 9.21
CA ALA A 97 7.22 -19.02 7.94
C ALA A 97 8.49 -19.54 7.24
N SER A 98 8.34 -19.89 5.97
CA SER A 98 9.44 -20.31 5.11
C SER A 98 9.39 -19.57 3.77
N PRO A 99 10.55 -19.41 3.10
CA PRO A 99 10.56 -18.87 1.74
C PRO A 99 9.68 -19.72 0.82
N ILE A 100 8.97 -19.05 -0.09
CA ILE A 100 8.19 -19.72 -1.14
C ILE A 100 9.11 -20.60 -1.98
N ASN A 101 8.75 -21.87 -2.13
CA ASN A 101 9.57 -22.83 -2.86
C ASN A 101 9.20 -22.86 -4.36
N VAL A 102 10.04 -23.49 -5.19
CA VAL A 102 9.82 -23.55 -6.65
C VAL A 102 8.47 -24.19 -7.01
N ALA A 103 8.02 -25.20 -6.26
CA ALA A 103 6.74 -25.86 -6.53
C ALA A 103 5.54 -24.93 -6.31
N ASP A 104 5.60 -24.05 -5.29
CA ASP A 104 4.57 -23.03 -5.07
C ASP A 104 4.49 -22.05 -6.26
N PHE A 105 5.63 -21.66 -6.83
CA PHE A 105 5.67 -20.79 -8.02
C PHE A 105 5.09 -21.48 -9.27
N GLU A 106 5.38 -22.77 -9.47
CA GLU A 106 4.75 -23.56 -10.53
C GLU A 106 3.23 -23.65 -10.32
N GLU A 107 2.78 -23.89 -9.09
CA GLU A 107 1.35 -23.94 -8.77
C GLU A 107 0.65 -22.61 -9.04
N ARG A 108 1.28 -21.47 -8.71
CA ARG A 108 0.74 -20.13 -9.05
C ARG A 108 0.52 -19.98 -10.55
N ARG A 109 1.52 -20.31 -11.36
CA ARG A 109 1.42 -20.22 -12.82
C ARG A 109 0.40 -21.21 -13.39
N GLN A 110 0.30 -22.39 -12.80
CA GLN A 110 -0.71 -23.39 -13.13
C GLN A 110 -2.15 -22.88 -12.86
N ARG A 111 -2.41 -22.33 -11.67
CA ARG A 111 -3.70 -21.70 -11.33
C ARG A 111 -4.02 -20.53 -12.27
N LEU A 112 -3.01 -19.74 -12.63
CA LEU A 112 -3.14 -18.67 -13.62
C LEU A 112 -3.54 -19.20 -15.00
N ALA A 113 -2.90 -20.28 -15.49
CA ALA A 113 -3.27 -20.90 -16.76
C ALA A 113 -4.72 -21.42 -16.76
N GLU A 114 -5.17 -22.05 -15.68
CA GLU A 114 -6.57 -22.49 -15.53
C GLU A 114 -7.54 -21.31 -15.51
N ALA A 115 -7.18 -20.22 -14.83
CA ALA A 115 -7.97 -19.00 -14.81
C ALA A 115 -8.05 -18.34 -16.20
N LEU A 116 -6.95 -18.30 -16.95
CA LEU A 116 -6.93 -17.77 -18.32
C LEU A 116 -7.89 -18.52 -19.25
N VAL A 117 -7.95 -19.86 -19.15
CA VAL A 117 -8.92 -20.67 -19.92
C VAL A 117 -10.36 -20.31 -19.53
N ALA A 118 -10.63 -20.07 -18.25
CA ALA A 118 -11.97 -19.71 -17.77
C ALA A 118 -12.41 -18.30 -18.21
N GLU A 119 -11.46 -17.38 -18.41
CA GLU A 119 -11.70 -16.00 -18.86
C GLU A 119 -11.52 -15.83 -20.39
N GLU A 120 -11.36 -16.94 -21.12
CA GLU A 120 -11.15 -16.97 -22.58
C GLU A 120 -9.97 -16.10 -23.05
N ALA A 121 -8.90 -16.04 -22.24
CA ALA A 121 -7.66 -15.33 -22.55
C ALA A 121 -6.54 -16.30 -22.96
N ASP A 122 -5.74 -15.93 -23.97
CA ASP A 122 -4.68 -16.78 -24.52
C ASP A 122 -3.34 -16.63 -23.80
N ALA A 123 -3.15 -15.52 -23.07
CA ALA A 123 -2.00 -15.30 -22.22
C ALA A 123 -2.29 -14.26 -21.15
N PHE A 124 -1.57 -14.36 -20.03
CA PHE A 124 -1.34 -13.27 -19.10
C PHE A 124 0.00 -12.62 -19.39
N VAL A 125 0.07 -11.29 -19.40
CA VAL A 125 1.31 -10.53 -19.67
C VAL A 125 1.58 -9.54 -18.54
N VAL A 126 2.81 -9.53 -18.05
CA VAL A 126 3.23 -8.70 -16.92
C VAL A 126 4.68 -8.24 -17.06
N GLU A 127 4.96 -7.02 -16.62
CA GLU A 127 6.31 -6.45 -16.50
C GLU A 127 6.83 -6.51 -15.06
N PRO A 128 8.14 -6.34 -14.79
CA PRO A 128 8.70 -6.39 -13.44
C PRO A 128 7.95 -5.52 -12.42
N GLY A 129 7.61 -6.11 -11.28
CA GLY A 129 6.76 -5.47 -10.26
C GLY A 129 6.25 -6.51 -9.27
N TYR A 130 5.23 -6.19 -8.48
CA TYR A 130 4.70 -7.10 -7.47
C TYR A 130 4.11 -8.38 -8.06
N THR A 131 3.35 -8.28 -9.16
CA THR A 131 2.81 -9.47 -9.85
C THR A 131 3.91 -10.30 -10.52
N PHE A 132 4.95 -9.66 -11.05
CA PHE A 132 6.11 -10.38 -11.56
C PHE A 132 6.86 -11.11 -10.45
N LYS A 133 7.06 -10.46 -9.29
CA LYS A 133 7.61 -11.10 -8.09
C LYS A 133 6.78 -12.30 -7.67
N TYR A 134 5.45 -12.18 -7.72
CA TYR A 134 4.53 -13.27 -7.37
C TYR A 134 4.72 -14.52 -8.23
N TYR A 135 4.91 -14.36 -9.54
CA TYR A 135 5.00 -15.49 -10.47
C TYR A 135 6.44 -15.89 -10.83
N GLY A 136 7.42 -15.00 -10.72
CA GLY A 136 8.80 -15.19 -11.19
C GLY A 136 9.88 -14.81 -10.17
N ASN A 137 9.52 -14.39 -8.96
CA ASN A 137 10.42 -13.99 -7.86
C ASN A 137 11.46 -12.91 -8.23
N VAL A 138 11.15 -12.08 -9.23
CA VAL A 138 11.96 -10.93 -9.59
C VAL A 138 11.17 -9.69 -9.22
N SER A 139 11.74 -8.87 -8.37
CA SER A 139 11.18 -7.60 -7.94
C SER A 139 12.12 -6.46 -8.27
N GLN A 140 11.68 -5.24 -7.93
CA GLN A 140 12.45 -4.01 -8.00
C GLN A 140 13.05 -3.68 -6.61
N PRO A 141 14.18 -4.28 -6.16
CA PRO A 141 14.96 -3.64 -5.11
C PRO A 141 15.72 -2.47 -5.73
N GLU A 142 15.77 -1.35 -5.00
CA GLU A 142 16.41 -0.10 -5.40
C GLU A 142 17.81 -0.34 -6.01
N TRP A 143 17.97 0.08 -7.27
CA TRP A 143 19.17 -0.10 -8.11
C TRP A 143 19.69 -1.56 -8.15
N GLU A 144 19.14 -2.30 -9.12
CA GLU A 144 19.55 -3.63 -9.62
C GLU A 144 19.00 -4.88 -8.90
N VAL A 145 17.68 -5.11 -9.03
CA VAL A 145 17.16 -6.28 -9.76
C VAL A 145 16.01 -5.80 -10.68
N TRP A 146 16.15 -6.01 -12.00
CA TRP A 146 15.27 -5.61 -13.12
C TRP A 146 14.09 -4.63 -12.84
N GLU A 147 14.36 -3.32 -12.92
CA GLU A 147 13.34 -2.26 -12.89
C GLU A 147 12.57 -2.17 -14.23
N PRO A 148 11.29 -1.76 -14.24
CA PRO A 148 10.59 -1.37 -15.47
C PRO A 148 11.23 -0.18 -16.17
N GLU A 149 12.11 -0.47 -17.12
CA GLU A 149 12.75 0.50 -18.01
C GLU A 149 11.93 0.78 -19.27
N GLU A 150 12.35 1.71 -20.13
CA GLU A 150 11.73 1.96 -21.44
C GLU A 150 11.77 0.73 -22.36
N ARG A 151 12.69 -0.20 -22.10
CA ARG A 151 12.85 -1.48 -22.81
C ARG A 151 11.90 -2.54 -22.26
N PRO A 152 10.97 -3.09 -23.07
CA PRO A 152 10.08 -4.14 -22.60
C PRO A 152 10.84 -5.42 -22.23
N PHE A 153 10.76 -5.78 -20.94
CA PHE A 153 11.01 -7.13 -20.44
C PHE A 153 9.69 -7.66 -19.88
N LEU A 154 9.07 -8.62 -20.57
CA LEU A 154 7.73 -9.09 -20.24
C LEU A 154 7.75 -10.58 -19.97
N MET A 155 7.07 -11.01 -18.91
CA MET A 155 6.73 -12.41 -18.69
C MET A 155 5.34 -12.68 -19.25
N LEU A 156 5.23 -13.74 -20.04
CA LEU A 156 4.00 -14.24 -20.61
C LEU A 156 3.71 -15.62 -20.06
N VAL A 157 2.52 -15.81 -19.49
CA VAL A 157 2.03 -17.13 -19.06
C VAL A 157 0.88 -17.51 -19.97
N ARG A 158 1.04 -18.60 -20.74
CA ARG A 158 0.01 -19.16 -21.63
C ARG A 158 -0.54 -20.47 -21.06
N PRO A 159 -1.86 -20.72 -21.19
CA PRO A 159 -2.38 -22.06 -21.00
C PRO A 159 -2.18 -22.91 -22.27
N PHE A 160 -1.79 -24.16 -22.10
CA PHE A 160 -1.87 -25.18 -23.16
C PHE A 160 -2.48 -26.46 -22.62
N LYS A 161 -3.00 -27.31 -23.50
CA LYS A 161 -3.45 -28.66 -23.12
C LYS A 161 -2.34 -29.65 -23.43
N ASP A 162 -1.93 -30.41 -22.42
CA ASP A 162 -1.01 -31.53 -22.63
C ASP A 162 -1.70 -32.70 -23.37
N GLU A 163 -0.94 -33.75 -23.69
CA GLU A 163 -1.45 -34.94 -24.38
C GLU A 163 -2.60 -35.64 -23.64
N THR A 164 -2.70 -35.43 -22.32
CA THR A 164 -3.76 -35.98 -21.47
C THR A 164 -4.98 -35.08 -21.38
N GLY A 165 -4.94 -33.90 -22.01
CA GLY A 165 -6.00 -32.90 -22.00
C GLY A 165 -6.00 -31.99 -20.77
N ASN A 166 -5.00 -32.11 -19.89
CA ASN A 166 -4.87 -31.25 -18.72
C ASN A 166 -4.31 -29.89 -19.13
N ILE A 167 -4.81 -28.83 -18.49
CA ILE A 167 -4.27 -27.48 -18.67
C ILE A 167 -2.90 -27.43 -18.01
N LYS A 168 -1.92 -26.84 -18.68
CA LYS A 168 -0.57 -26.59 -18.18
C LYS A 168 -0.17 -25.15 -18.47
N ALA A 169 0.61 -24.58 -17.57
CA ALA A 169 1.22 -23.27 -17.78
C ALA A 169 2.49 -23.40 -18.62
N ASN A 170 2.61 -22.60 -19.67
CA ASN A 170 3.85 -22.37 -20.38
C ASN A 170 4.27 -20.92 -20.20
N THR A 171 5.52 -20.69 -19.78
CA THR A 171 6.02 -19.34 -19.51
C THR A 171 7.11 -18.96 -20.49
N THR A 172 6.97 -17.80 -21.12
CA THR A 172 7.93 -17.24 -22.07
C THR A 172 8.24 -15.80 -21.70
N PHE A 173 9.48 -15.36 -21.93
CA PHE A 173 9.91 -14.00 -21.66
C PHE A 173 10.24 -13.26 -22.96
N LEU A 174 9.66 -12.09 -23.15
CA LEU A 174 10.14 -11.13 -24.17
C LEU A 174 11.26 -10.30 -23.54
N CYS A 175 12.46 -10.31 -24.11
CA CYS A 175 13.64 -9.70 -23.49
C CYS A 175 14.54 -9.03 -24.54
N PRO A 176 15.15 -7.86 -24.26
CA PRO A 176 16.19 -7.31 -25.13
C PRO A 176 17.30 -8.35 -25.36
N SER A 177 17.73 -8.53 -26.61
CA SER A 177 18.72 -9.57 -26.97
C SER A 177 19.99 -9.50 -26.12
N PHE A 178 20.48 -8.29 -25.83
CA PHE A 178 21.71 -8.08 -25.05
C PHE A 178 21.56 -8.38 -23.55
N GLU A 179 20.32 -8.45 -23.05
CA GLU A 179 20.00 -8.75 -21.65
C GLU A 179 19.55 -10.21 -21.44
N ALA A 180 19.46 -11.00 -22.51
CA ALA A 180 18.96 -12.38 -22.44
C ALA A 180 19.77 -13.27 -21.48
N GLU A 181 21.10 -13.14 -21.45
CA GLU A 181 21.94 -13.89 -20.51
C GLU A 181 21.76 -13.41 -19.07
N ARG A 182 21.62 -12.10 -18.85
CA ARG A 182 21.31 -11.55 -17.52
C ARG A 182 19.97 -12.10 -17.01
N ALA A 183 18.95 -12.17 -17.86
CA ALA A 183 17.64 -12.72 -17.49
C ALA A 183 17.74 -14.18 -17.01
N ARG A 184 18.62 -15.00 -17.62
CA ARG A 184 18.87 -16.38 -17.21
C ARG A 184 19.57 -16.50 -15.86
N LEU A 185 20.33 -15.48 -15.48
CA LEU A 185 21.08 -15.42 -14.23
C LEU A 185 20.27 -14.87 -13.04
N LEU A 186 19.02 -14.44 -13.26
CA LEU A 186 18.15 -13.90 -12.20
C LEU A 186 17.70 -14.96 -11.17
N GLY A 187 17.99 -16.24 -11.38
CA GLY A 187 17.61 -17.30 -10.44
C GLY A 187 16.09 -17.47 -10.29
N MET A 188 15.33 -17.16 -11.35
CA MET A 188 13.87 -17.30 -11.33
C MET A 188 13.45 -18.75 -11.05
N PRO A 189 12.39 -18.98 -10.24
CA PRO A 189 11.99 -20.29 -9.75
C PRO A 189 11.21 -21.07 -10.82
N PHE A 190 11.95 -21.65 -11.75
CA PHE A 190 11.46 -22.57 -12.78
C PHE A 190 12.21 -23.89 -12.68
N ASN A 191 11.50 -25.01 -12.89
CA ASN A 191 12.14 -26.34 -12.96
C ASN A 191 12.94 -26.52 -14.26
N GLU A 192 12.57 -25.81 -15.31
CA GLU A 192 13.19 -25.84 -16.63
C GLU A 192 13.83 -24.50 -16.96
N ALA A 193 14.73 -24.48 -17.95
CA ALA A 193 15.33 -23.25 -18.42
C ALA A 193 14.25 -22.32 -19.03
N ILE A 194 14.30 -21.03 -18.67
CA ILE A 194 13.33 -20.05 -19.17
C ILE A 194 13.39 -19.94 -20.70
N GLN A 195 12.23 -19.88 -21.33
CA GLN A 195 12.12 -19.60 -22.77
C GLN A 195 12.17 -18.09 -23.00
N ILE A 196 12.99 -17.64 -23.94
CA ILE A 196 13.17 -16.21 -24.25
C ILE A 196 12.90 -15.97 -25.74
N VAL A 197 12.07 -14.97 -26.03
CA VAL A 197 11.95 -14.32 -27.34
C VAL A 197 12.83 -13.07 -27.29
N PRO A 198 14.04 -13.12 -27.87
CA PRO A 198 14.94 -11.97 -27.88
C PRO A 198 14.50 -10.94 -28.92
N TRP A 199 14.69 -9.65 -28.63
CA TRP A 199 14.48 -8.56 -29.59
C TRP A 199 15.67 -7.60 -29.64
N GLU A 200 16.09 -7.20 -30.84
CA GLU A 200 17.19 -6.25 -31.04
C GLU A 200 16.75 -4.81 -30.80
N GLU A 201 17.64 -3.93 -30.33
CA GLU A 201 17.35 -2.53 -29.98
C GLU A 201 16.62 -1.71 -31.06
N HIS A 202 16.78 -2.08 -32.34
CA HIS A 202 16.15 -1.40 -33.48
C HIS A 202 14.86 -2.07 -33.97
N TRP A 203 14.45 -3.18 -33.35
CA TRP A 203 13.21 -3.89 -33.69
C TRP A 203 12.04 -3.34 -32.89
N ASN A 204 10.82 -3.61 -33.38
CA ASN A 204 9.62 -3.41 -32.57
C ASN A 204 9.44 -4.65 -31.68
N PRO A 205 9.64 -4.55 -30.35
CA PRO A 205 9.56 -5.71 -29.43
C PRO A 205 8.20 -6.41 -29.49
N TYR A 206 7.13 -5.64 -29.63
CA TYR A 206 5.77 -6.17 -29.69
C TYR A 206 5.51 -6.93 -30.99
N ALA A 207 6.03 -6.42 -32.12
CA ALA A 207 5.94 -7.12 -33.40
C ALA A 207 6.75 -8.41 -33.37
N THR A 208 7.97 -8.37 -32.82
CA THR A 208 8.81 -9.57 -32.60
C THR A 208 8.05 -10.64 -31.81
N LEU A 209 7.38 -10.26 -30.73
CA LEU A 209 6.53 -11.18 -29.97
C LEU A 209 5.38 -11.73 -30.81
N ARG A 210 4.69 -10.87 -31.56
CA ARG A 210 3.52 -11.23 -32.39
C ARG A 210 3.86 -12.19 -33.52
N GLU A 211 5.05 -12.06 -34.10
CA GLU A 211 5.57 -12.86 -35.21
C GLU A 211 6.32 -14.11 -34.76
N SER A 212 6.63 -14.23 -33.47
CA SER A 212 7.25 -15.41 -32.89
C SER A 212 6.34 -16.63 -32.89
N ASP A 213 6.93 -17.82 -32.68
CA ASP A 213 6.18 -19.08 -32.58
C ASP A 213 5.26 -19.15 -31.36
N VAL A 214 5.39 -18.20 -30.40
CA VAL A 214 4.61 -18.16 -29.15
C VAL A 214 3.11 -18.13 -29.39
N PHE A 215 2.60 -17.63 -30.51
CA PHE A 215 1.16 -17.63 -30.82
C PHE A 215 0.84 -18.27 -32.18
N SER A 216 1.75 -19.09 -32.70
CA SER A 216 1.63 -19.71 -34.03
C SER A 216 0.45 -20.69 -34.15
N ASP A 217 -0.04 -21.21 -33.02
CA ASP A 217 -1.20 -22.10 -32.93
C ASP A 217 -2.55 -21.37 -33.13
N LEU A 218 -2.56 -20.03 -33.06
CA LEU A 218 -3.78 -19.23 -33.15
C LEU A 218 -3.97 -18.63 -34.55
N THR A 219 -5.17 -18.80 -35.09
CA THR A 219 -5.58 -18.23 -36.38
C THR A 219 -6.28 -16.87 -36.26
N ARG A 220 -6.61 -16.46 -35.03
CA ARG A 220 -7.23 -15.16 -34.68
C ARG A 220 -6.23 -14.26 -33.95
N ALA A 221 -6.61 -13.01 -33.70
CA ALA A 221 -5.87 -12.13 -32.80
C ALA A 221 -5.76 -12.79 -31.41
N PRO A 222 -4.56 -12.95 -30.84
CA PRO A 222 -4.41 -13.45 -29.49
C PRO A 222 -4.93 -12.43 -28.47
N ARG A 223 -5.70 -12.91 -27.51
CA ARG A 223 -6.31 -12.13 -26.44
C ARG A 223 -5.40 -12.17 -25.22
N LEU A 224 -4.78 -11.04 -24.92
CA LEU A 224 -3.80 -10.89 -23.84
C LEU A 224 -4.45 -10.17 -22.66
N MET A 225 -4.55 -10.86 -21.52
CA MET A 225 -4.89 -10.21 -20.27
C MET A 225 -3.63 -9.61 -19.65
N VAL A 226 -3.68 -8.33 -19.29
CA VAL A 226 -2.51 -7.62 -18.75
C VAL A 226 -2.68 -7.31 -17.27
N ASP A 227 -1.57 -7.27 -16.55
CA ASP A 227 -1.52 -6.77 -15.18
C ASP A 227 -2.04 -5.32 -15.09
N GLU A 228 -2.70 -4.98 -13.97
CA GLU A 228 -3.29 -3.66 -13.76
C GLU A 228 -2.26 -2.52 -13.67
N GLU A 229 -1.02 -2.83 -13.27
CA GLU A 229 0.06 -1.85 -13.10
C GLU A 229 0.97 -1.76 -14.32
N MET A 230 0.70 -2.54 -15.37
CA MET A 230 1.52 -2.52 -16.58
C MET A 230 1.42 -1.15 -17.27
N ARG A 231 2.56 -0.54 -17.58
CA ARG A 231 2.63 0.82 -18.15
C ARG A 231 1.87 0.90 -19.47
N ASP A 232 1.08 1.96 -19.60
CA ASP A 232 0.15 2.19 -20.72
C ASP A 232 0.83 2.08 -22.11
N PHE A 233 2.06 2.54 -22.26
CA PHE A 233 2.76 2.46 -23.56
C PHE A 233 3.09 1.02 -23.98
N ILE A 234 3.30 0.10 -23.03
CA ILE A 234 3.48 -1.33 -23.28
C ILE A 234 2.16 -1.93 -23.77
N GLN A 235 1.06 -1.65 -23.06
CA GLN A 235 -0.27 -2.12 -23.42
C GLN A 235 -0.68 -1.66 -24.82
N ARG A 236 -0.50 -0.36 -25.13
CA ARG A 236 -0.75 0.20 -26.46
C ARG A 236 0.17 -0.38 -27.52
N GLY A 237 1.44 -0.64 -27.18
CA GLY A 237 2.40 -1.30 -28.06
C GLY A 237 1.93 -2.68 -28.51
N LEU A 238 1.45 -3.51 -27.57
CA LEU A 238 0.85 -4.81 -27.84
C LEU A 238 -0.43 -4.67 -28.71
N ALA A 239 -1.33 -3.77 -28.34
CA ALA A 239 -2.56 -3.54 -29.10
C ALA A 239 -2.27 -3.07 -30.54
N TYR A 240 -1.29 -2.20 -30.73
CA TYR A 240 -0.91 -1.65 -32.03
C TYR A 240 -0.46 -2.71 -33.04
N VAL A 241 0.20 -3.78 -32.58
CA VAL A 241 0.65 -4.89 -33.44
C VAL A 241 -0.41 -6.00 -33.60
N GLY A 242 -1.65 -5.77 -33.15
CA GLY A 242 -2.79 -6.64 -33.42
C GLY A 242 -3.08 -7.70 -32.36
N PHE A 243 -2.62 -7.50 -31.11
CA PHE A 243 -3.15 -8.23 -29.97
C PHE A 243 -4.47 -7.63 -29.47
N GLU A 244 -5.38 -8.48 -28.99
CA GLU A 244 -6.57 -8.03 -28.26
C GLU A 244 -6.20 -7.89 -26.78
N VAL A 245 -5.86 -6.68 -26.34
CA VAL A 245 -5.43 -6.41 -24.95
C VAL A 245 -6.64 -6.14 -24.06
N VAL A 246 -6.75 -6.87 -22.95
CA VAL A 246 -7.80 -6.70 -21.94
C VAL A 246 -7.21 -6.54 -20.55
N GLY A 247 -7.87 -5.72 -19.71
CA GLY A 247 -7.43 -5.51 -18.33
C GLY A 247 -7.64 -6.74 -17.44
N LEU A 248 -6.90 -6.76 -16.33
CA LEU A 248 -7.01 -7.77 -15.28
C LEU A 248 -8.45 -7.89 -14.76
N GLY A 249 -8.92 -9.12 -14.55
CA GLY A 249 -10.22 -9.36 -13.95
C GLY A 249 -10.58 -10.85 -13.81
N GLY A 250 -11.77 -11.08 -13.27
CA GLY A 250 -12.34 -12.42 -13.14
C GLY A 250 -11.46 -13.37 -12.33
N ARG A 251 -11.40 -14.63 -12.74
CA ARG A 251 -10.62 -15.66 -12.05
C ARG A 251 -9.12 -15.43 -12.10
N VAL A 252 -8.61 -14.64 -13.05
CA VAL A 252 -7.19 -14.32 -13.16
C VAL A 252 -6.74 -13.39 -12.05
N GLU A 253 -7.54 -12.37 -11.73
CA GLU A 253 -7.30 -11.49 -10.59
C GLU A 253 -7.35 -12.27 -9.26
N GLU A 254 -8.29 -13.21 -9.15
CA GLU A 254 -8.50 -14.01 -7.94
C GLU A 254 -7.29 -14.88 -7.54
N VAL A 255 -6.39 -15.21 -8.47
CA VAL A 255 -5.21 -16.05 -8.20
C VAL A 255 -4.34 -15.46 -7.09
N ARG A 256 -4.11 -14.14 -7.12
CA ARG A 256 -3.36 -13.42 -6.08
C ARG A 256 -4.23 -13.09 -4.87
N GLN A 257 -5.52 -12.83 -5.09
CA GLN A 257 -6.43 -12.48 -4.01
C GLN A 257 -6.59 -13.63 -3.01
N ILE A 258 -6.54 -14.89 -3.46
CA ILE A 258 -6.68 -16.10 -2.64
C ILE A 258 -5.29 -16.66 -2.29
N LYS A 259 -4.92 -16.53 -1.01
CA LYS A 259 -3.60 -16.88 -0.48
C LYS A 259 -3.50 -18.39 -0.28
N SER A 260 -2.37 -18.97 -0.68
CA SER A 260 -2.02 -20.35 -0.29
C SER A 260 -1.66 -20.43 1.20
N SER A 261 -1.59 -21.64 1.75
CA SER A 261 -1.19 -21.84 3.14
C SER A 261 0.20 -21.26 3.43
N SER A 262 1.17 -21.42 2.51
CA SER A 262 2.52 -20.87 2.67
C SER A 262 2.49 -19.34 2.73
N GLU A 263 1.68 -18.70 1.88
CA GLU A 263 1.51 -17.24 1.88
C GLU A 263 0.88 -16.74 3.19
N VAL A 264 -0.11 -17.47 3.71
CA VAL A 264 -0.74 -17.16 4.99
C VAL A 264 0.25 -17.25 6.16
N GLU A 265 1.13 -18.26 6.20
CA GLU A 265 2.14 -18.36 7.26
C GLU A 265 3.13 -17.19 7.22
N ILE A 266 3.54 -16.74 6.04
CA ILE A 266 4.42 -15.58 5.90
C ILE A 266 3.70 -14.30 6.34
N LEU A 267 2.45 -14.09 5.88
CA LEU A 267 1.63 -12.94 6.29
C LEU A 267 1.43 -12.93 7.81
N ARG A 268 1.17 -14.09 8.43
CA ARG A 268 1.03 -14.19 9.89
C ARG A 268 2.33 -13.83 10.61
N ALA A 269 3.45 -14.34 10.13
CA ALA A 269 4.75 -14.07 10.71
C ALA A 269 5.13 -12.59 10.66
N VAL A 270 5.04 -11.96 9.48
CA VAL A 270 5.40 -10.54 9.33
C VAL A 270 4.47 -9.63 10.12
N ASN A 271 3.16 -9.89 10.12
CA ASN A 271 2.20 -9.06 10.84
C ASN A 271 2.26 -9.23 12.36
N THR A 272 2.43 -10.46 12.84
CA THR A 272 2.64 -10.70 14.29
C THR A 272 3.96 -10.10 14.74
N GLY A 273 5.03 -10.25 13.95
CA GLY A 273 6.35 -9.67 14.23
C GLY A 273 6.32 -8.15 14.32
N THR A 274 5.61 -7.47 13.40
CA THR A 274 5.46 -6.01 13.42
C THR A 274 4.67 -5.53 14.63
N VAL A 275 3.59 -6.22 15.02
CA VAL A 275 2.86 -5.90 16.28
C VAL A 275 3.76 -6.08 17.50
N GLU A 276 4.52 -7.17 17.57
CA GLU A 276 5.44 -7.40 18.68
C GLU A 276 6.55 -6.35 18.74
N ALA A 277 7.11 -5.93 17.60
CA ALA A 277 8.09 -4.84 17.56
C ALA A 277 7.55 -3.55 18.19
N VAL A 278 6.33 -3.14 17.84
CA VAL A 278 5.67 -1.97 18.46
C VAL A 278 5.49 -2.16 19.96
N ARG A 279 5.02 -3.34 20.40
CA ARG A 279 4.80 -3.64 21.83
C ARG A 279 6.09 -3.63 22.63
N GLN A 280 7.15 -4.23 22.12
CA GLN A 280 8.44 -4.33 22.80
C GLN A 280 9.16 -2.97 22.84
N MET A 281 9.11 -2.20 21.75
CA MET A 281 9.63 -0.83 21.70
C MET A 281 8.87 0.09 22.65
N ARG A 282 7.53 -0.02 22.72
CA ARG A 282 6.70 0.82 23.61
C ARG A 282 7.20 0.81 25.05
N LYS A 283 7.65 -0.35 25.56
CA LYS A 283 8.13 -0.50 26.94
C LYS A 283 9.38 0.34 27.24
N CYS A 284 10.14 0.70 26.21
CA CYS A 284 11.39 1.43 26.32
C CYS A 284 11.23 2.95 26.11
N LEU A 285 10.04 3.42 25.70
CA LEU A 285 9.79 4.83 25.44
C LEU A 285 10.05 5.69 26.70
N TYR A 286 10.67 6.84 26.50
CA TYR A 286 10.92 7.83 27.55
C TYR A 286 10.54 9.25 27.09
N PRO A 287 10.22 10.17 28.03
CA PRO A 287 9.88 11.55 27.68
C PRO A 287 11.03 12.28 26.98
N GLY A 288 10.73 12.96 25.88
CA GLY A 288 11.73 13.71 25.10
C GLY A 288 12.09 13.10 23.73
N LEU A 289 11.66 11.87 23.43
CA LEU A 289 11.83 11.28 22.10
C LEU A 289 11.01 12.05 21.06
N THR A 290 11.56 12.23 19.85
CA THR A 290 10.78 12.74 18.72
C THR A 290 10.08 11.62 17.95
N GLU A 291 9.09 11.95 17.13
CA GLU A 291 8.45 11.02 16.19
C GLU A 291 9.49 10.30 15.31
N ASN A 292 10.44 11.05 14.71
CA ASN A 292 11.50 10.47 13.87
C ASN A 292 12.43 9.52 14.64
N GLN A 293 12.74 9.81 15.91
CA GLN A 293 13.60 8.94 16.73
C GLN A 293 12.91 7.62 17.07
N ILE A 294 11.60 7.63 17.28
CA ILE A 294 10.81 6.41 17.47
C ILE A 294 10.76 5.61 16.17
N ALA A 295 10.52 6.27 15.03
CA ALA A 295 10.45 5.60 13.74
C ALA A 295 11.78 4.89 13.39
N GLU A 296 12.91 5.59 13.54
CA GLU A 296 14.24 5.01 13.31
C GLU A 296 14.53 3.81 14.23
N ALA A 297 14.15 3.91 15.52
CA ALA A 297 14.32 2.80 16.45
C ALA A 297 13.42 1.60 16.12
N LEU A 298 12.20 1.84 15.63
CA LEU A 298 11.28 0.78 15.21
C LEU A 298 11.79 0.06 13.96
N ASP A 299 12.26 0.80 12.95
CA ASP A 299 12.92 0.25 11.77
C ASP A 299 14.10 -0.64 12.14
N ASN A 300 14.97 -0.17 13.03
CA ASN A 300 16.12 -0.92 13.50
C ASN A 300 15.70 -2.18 14.31
N THR A 301 14.62 -2.08 15.07
CA THR A 301 14.03 -3.21 15.82
C THR A 301 13.50 -4.29 14.88
N LEU A 302 12.76 -3.90 13.84
CA LEU A 302 12.25 -4.79 12.80
C LEU A 302 13.40 -5.47 12.02
N ARG A 303 14.43 -4.71 11.62
CA ARG A 303 15.63 -5.25 10.96
C ARG A 303 16.36 -6.28 11.81
N ALA A 304 16.48 -6.03 13.11
CA ALA A 304 17.13 -6.97 14.03
C ALA A 304 16.42 -8.34 14.10
N ALA A 305 15.09 -8.36 13.90
CA ALA A 305 14.30 -9.59 13.81
C ALA A 305 14.31 -10.24 12.41
N GLY A 306 15.06 -9.71 11.45
CA GLY A 306 15.14 -10.22 10.08
C GLY A 306 13.97 -9.81 9.18
N LEU A 307 13.21 -8.79 9.56
CA LEU A 307 12.18 -8.18 8.72
C LEU A 307 12.76 -7.02 7.90
N GLU A 308 12.13 -6.68 6.79
CA GLU A 308 12.55 -5.59 5.89
C GLU A 308 11.57 -4.41 6.03
N PRO A 309 11.86 -3.37 6.83
CA PRO A 309 10.97 -2.20 6.94
C PRO A 309 10.76 -1.52 5.59
N PHE A 310 9.53 -1.12 5.28
CA PHE A 310 9.21 -0.38 4.05
C PHE A 310 8.53 0.96 4.29
N PHE A 311 7.78 1.09 5.40
CA PHE A 311 7.25 2.38 5.86
C PHE A 311 7.03 2.39 7.36
N ASP A 312 7.12 3.58 7.96
CA ASP A 312 6.76 3.83 9.35
C ASP A 312 6.27 5.27 9.49
N ILE A 313 5.10 5.42 10.09
CA ILE A 313 4.46 6.70 10.39
C ILE A 313 4.21 6.75 11.90
N VAL A 314 5.00 7.57 12.60
CA VAL A 314 4.81 7.88 14.02
C VAL A 314 4.21 9.28 14.17
N LEU A 315 3.04 9.40 14.77
CA LEU A 315 2.30 10.66 14.91
C LEU A 315 1.82 10.88 16.34
N PHE A 316 2.08 12.09 16.86
CA PHE A 316 1.68 12.50 18.20
C PHE A 316 0.52 13.50 18.17
N ASP A 317 -0.55 13.19 18.88
CA ASP A 317 -1.77 14.02 19.02
C ASP A 317 -2.22 14.63 17.68
N GLU A 318 -2.18 15.95 17.50
CA GLU A 318 -2.69 16.63 16.31
C GLU A 318 -2.02 16.19 15.01
N ASN A 319 -0.77 15.69 15.05
CA ASN A 319 -0.11 15.12 13.87
C ASN A 319 -0.86 13.87 13.37
N ALA A 320 -1.52 13.13 14.27
CA ALA A 320 -2.34 11.97 13.95
C ALA A 320 -3.74 12.34 13.40
N SER A 321 -4.11 13.62 13.39
CA SER A 321 -5.40 14.09 12.84
C SER A 321 -5.47 14.07 11.31
N ASN A 322 -4.37 13.70 10.64
CA ASN A 322 -4.33 13.43 9.20
C ASN A 322 -3.97 11.95 8.99
N PRO A 323 -4.76 11.15 8.23
CA PRO A 323 -4.55 9.70 8.10
C PRO A 323 -3.13 9.27 7.71
N HIS A 324 -2.49 10.02 6.81
CA HIS A 324 -1.11 9.79 6.36
C HIS A 324 -0.10 10.73 7.04
N GLY A 325 -0.53 11.46 8.07
CA GLY A 325 0.29 12.37 8.84
C GLY A 325 0.94 13.49 8.03
N GLY A 326 1.94 14.12 8.65
CA GLY A 326 2.86 15.03 7.98
C GLY A 326 3.09 16.34 8.72
N THR A 327 3.92 16.32 9.76
CA THR A 327 4.86 17.42 10.00
C THR A 327 6.27 16.91 9.67
N ASN A 328 7.31 17.62 10.08
CA ASN A 328 8.71 17.21 9.87
C ASN A 328 9.18 16.09 10.83
N GLY A 329 8.27 15.49 11.62
CA GLY A 329 8.58 14.43 12.59
C GLY A 329 9.35 14.91 13.82
N SER A 330 9.35 16.23 14.08
CA SER A 330 10.09 16.83 15.19
C SER A 330 9.27 17.00 16.47
N LYS A 331 8.00 16.57 16.50
CA LYS A 331 7.18 16.69 17.71
C LYS A 331 7.72 15.75 18.79
N VAL A 332 7.70 16.23 20.04
CA VAL A 332 8.33 15.57 21.18
C VAL A 332 7.28 14.81 22.00
N LEU A 333 7.66 13.62 22.46
CA LEU A 333 6.85 12.74 23.29
C LEU A 333 6.79 13.27 24.72
N GLU A 334 5.58 13.62 25.16
CA GLU A 334 5.26 14.09 26.52
C GLU A 334 4.44 13.05 27.30
N ALA A 335 4.19 13.34 28.59
CA ALA A 335 3.48 12.44 29.52
C ALA A 335 2.11 11.98 29.00
N GLU A 336 1.33 12.87 28.40
CA GLU A 336 -0.06 12.63 27.99
C GLU A 336 -0.23 12.48 26.46
N THR A 337 0.89 12.42 25.73
CA THR A 337 0.90 12.28 24.27
C THR A 337 0.17 11.01 23.86
N PHE A 338 -0.74 11.15 22.89
CA PHE A 338 -1.36 10.01 22.25
C PHE A 338 -0.59 9.67 20.99
N VAL A 339 -0.01 8.48 20.98
CA VAL A 339 0.89 8.01 19.94
C VAL A 339 0.10 7.13 18.98
N LEU A 340 0.11 7.49 17.70
CA LEU A 340 -0.33 6.63 16.61
C LEU A 340 0.92 6.16 15.86
N ILE A 341 1.09 4.85 15.73
CA ILE A 341 2.13 4.24 14.90
C ILE A 341 1.41 3.40 13.84
N ASP A 342 1.69 3.69 12.58
CA ASP A 342 1.30 2.89 11.43
C ASP A 342 2.54 2.45 10.66
N VAL A 343 2.76 1.15 10.59
CA VAL A 343 4.07 0.59 10.24
C VAL A 343 3.91 -0.71 9.46
N GLY A 344 4.81 -0.90 8.51
CA GLY A 344 4.88 -2.12 7.72
C GLY A 344 6.29 -2.53 7.36
N ALA A 345 6.45 -3.85 7.30
CA ALA A 345 7.67 -4.53 6.89
C ALA A 345 7.35 -5.61 5.85
N HIS A 346 8.39 -6.16 5.24
CA HIS A 346 8.31 -7.34 4.42
C HIS A 346 8.99 -8.54 5.08
N LEU A 347 8.43 -9.73 4.81
CA LEU A 347 9.09 -11.01 5.01
C LEU A 347 8.89 -11.84 3.74
N TYR A 348 9.98 -12.29 3.12
CA TYR A 348 9.95 -13.02 1.84
C TYR A 348 9.08 -12.32 0.76
N GLY A 349 9.04 -10.99 0.80
CA GLY A 349 8.27 -10.15 -0.10
C GLY A 349 6.80 -9.92 0.26
N TYR A 350 6.25 -10.52 1.32
CA TYR A 350 4.88 -10.28 1.77
C TYR A 350 4.84 -9.17 2.83
N SER A 351 3.81 -8.34 2.77
CA SER A 351 3.67 -7.15 3.62
C SER A 351 3.02 -7.42 4.98
N SER A 352 3.52 -6.75 6.01
CA SER A 352 2.69 -6.31 7.13
C SER A 352 2.19 -4.90 6.94
N ASP A 353 1.08 -4.60 7.59
CA ASP A 353 0.45 -3.29 7.62
C ASP A 353 -0.40 -3.21 8.89
N ILE A 354 0.12 -2.55 9.93
CA ILE A 354 -0.53 -2.50 11.24
C ILE A 354 -0.46 -1.09 11.81
N CYS A 355 -1.55 -0.70 12.46
CA CYS A 355 -1.68 0.57 13.13
C CYS A 355 -2.13 0.37 14.58
N ARG A 356 -1.46 1.07 15.50
CA ARG A 356 -1.77 1.12 16.93
C ARG A 356 -1.82 2.56 17.41
N THR A 357 -2.86 2.89 18.17
CA THR A 357 -2.95 4.16 18.91
C THR A 357 -2.94 3.89 20.42
N PHE A 358 -1.98 4.48 21.14
CA PHE A 358 -1.74 4.20 22.56
C PHE A 358 -1.09 5.37 23.32
N PHE A 359 -1.14 5.31 24.64
CA PHE A 359 -0.39 6.18 25.55
C PHE A 359 0.99 5.59 25.87
N PRO A 360 2.01 6.43 26.13
CA PRO A 360 3.34 5.97 26.53
C PRO A 360 3.32 5.16 27.84
N PRO A 361 4.35 4.34 28.12
CA PRO A 361 4.38 3.45 29.29
C PRO A 361 4.41 4.20 30.63
N PHE A 362 4.81 5.47 30.63
CA PHE A 362 4.87 6.34 31.81
C PHE A 362 3.59 7.15 32.05
N PHE A 363 2.54 6.96 31.24
CA PHE A 363 1.19 7.44 31.54
C PHE A 363 0.38 6.34 32.22
N GLU A 364 0.17 6.45 33.53
CA GLU A 364 -0.48 5.40 34.30
C GLU A 364 -1.95 5.20 33.91
N LYS A 365 -2.37 3.94 33.86
CA LYS A 365 -3.77 3.57 33.64
C LYS A 365 -4.58 3.87 34.90
N PRO A 366 -5.70 4.61 34.82
CA PRO A 366 -6.58 4.83 35.96
C PRO A 366 -7.01 3.49 36.57
N SER A 367 -6.82 3.33 37.88
CA SER A 367 -7.15 2.11 38.63
C SER A 367 -8.61 2.06 39.10
N SER A 368 -9.30 3.21 39.04
CA SER A 368 -10.71 3.33 39.42
C SER A 368 -11.47 4.30 38.53
N GLU A 369 -12.80 4.16 38.51
CA GLU A 369 -13.68 5.08 37.79
C GLU A 369 -13.56 6.53 38.31
N LYS A 370 -13.27 6.70 39.61
CA LYS A 370 -13.01 8.01 40.21
C LYS A 370 -11.75 8.66 39.63
N GLU A 371 -10.68 7.89 39.46
CA GLU A 371 -9.44 8.39 38.83
C GLU A 371 -9.66 8.70 37.36
N LYS A 372 -10.42 7.87 36.64
CA LYS A 372 -10.79 8.12 35.25
C LYS A 372 -11.58 9.43 35.08
N GLN A 373 -12.49 9.73 36.00
CA GLN A 373 -13.27 10.98 36.00
C GLN A 373 -12.44 12.21 36.40
N ALA A 374 -11.31 12.01 37.08
CA ALA A 374 -10.38 13.08 37.43
C ALA A 374 -9.40 13.42 36.30
N LEU A 375 -9.36 12.63 35.22
CA LEU A 375 -8.54 12.91 34.04
C LEU A 375 -8.96 14.21 33.37
N ALA A 376 -8.00 14.87 32.73
CA ALA A 376 -8.28 16.07 31.95
C ALA A 376 -9.26 15.77 30.80
N PRO A 377 -10.14 16.74 30.42
CA PRO A 377 -11.18 16.51 29.41
C PRO A 377 -10.67 15.96 28.08
N GLN A 378 -9.48 16.39 27.63
CA GLN A 378 -8.87 15.89 26.39
C GLN A 378 -8.49 14.40 26.45
N ILE A 379 -8.11 13.89 27.63
CA ILE A 379 -7.79 12.47 27.81
C ILE A 379 -9.08 11.64 27.80
N ILE A 380 -10.15 12.16 28.41
CA ILE A 380 -11.46 11.52 28.35
C ILE A 380 -11.96 11.44 26.89
N GLU A 381 -11.78 12.51 26.09
CA GLU A 381 -12.12 12.51 24.66
C GLU A 381 -11.31 11.45 23.89
N LYS A 382 -9.98 11.39 24.09
CA LYS A 382 -9.09 10.37 23.50
C LYS A 382 -9.56 8.95 23.82
N LEU A 383 -9.86 8.65 25.09
CA LEU A 383 -10.34 7.33 25.52
C LEU A 383 -11.70 6.97 24.91
N ASN A 384 -12.60 7.94 24.79
CA ASN A 384 -13.91 7.74 24.17
C ASN A 384 -13.76 7.41 22.67
N VAL A 385 -12.98 8.21 21.93
CA VAL A 385 -12.72 7.98 20.50
C VAL A 385 -12.01 6.65 20.28
N TRP A 386 -11.04 6.29 21.13
CA TRP A 386 -10.38 4.98 21.09
C TRP A 386 -11.39 3.83 21.19
N GLY A 387 -12.31 3.90 22.16
CA GLY A 387 -13.36 2.89 22.32
C GLY A 387 -14.30 2.79 21.12
N ILE A 388 -14.65 3.92 20.50
CA ILE A 388 -15.51 3.97 19.30
C ILE A 388 -14.81 3.31 18.11
N VAL A 389 -13.54 3.64 17.86
CA VAL A 389 -12.77 3.05 16.75
C VAL A 389 -12.56 1.55 16.97
N PHE A 390 -12.27 1.13 18.21
CA PHE A 390 -12.14 -0.29 18.55
C PHE A 390 -13.43 -1.08 18.32
N GLU A 391 -14.59 -0.49 18.65
CA GLU A 391 -15.90 -1.09 18.36
C GLU A 391 -16.21 -1.08 16.86
N ALA A 392 -15.86 -0.01 16.14
CA ALA A 392 -16.00 0.06 14.69
C ALA A 392 -15.22 -1.06 13.99
N GLN A 393 -13.96 -1.28 14.40
CA GLN A 393 -13.14 -2.39 13.93
C GLN A 393 -13.74 -3.75 14.30
N SER A 394 -14.31 -3.88 15.50
CA SER A 394 -14.97 -5.12 15.92
C SER A 394 -16.20 -5.43 15.06
N GLN A 395 -16.96 -4.42 14.64
CA GLN A 395 -18.11 -4.61 13.75
C GLN A 395 -17.71 -4.89 12.31
N SER A 396 -16.65 -4.25 11.77
CA SER A 396 -16.11 -4.63 10.46
C SER A 396 -15.60 -6.06 10.46
N ILE A 397 -14.81 -6.47 11.47
CA ILE A 397 -14.27 -7.84 11.62
C ILE A 397 -15.38 -8.90 11.50
N ARG A 398 -16.54 -8.68 12.12
CA ARG A 398 -17.69 -9.62 12.03
C ARG A 398 -18.22 -9.82 10.62
N GLN A 399 -17.97 -8.89 9.70
CA GLN A 399 -18.38 -8.96 8.29
C GLN A 399 -17.33 -9.64 7.39
N PHE A 400 -16.14 -10.01 7.89
CA PHE A 400 -15.13 -10.74 7.11
C PHE A 400 -15.46 -12.22 6.96
N ARG A 401 -16.64 -12.49 6.40
CA ARG A 401 -17.15 -13.83 6.12
C ARG A 401 -17.41 -13.98 4.63
N GLY A 402 -17.30 -15.21 4.16
CA GLY A 402 -17.60 -15.58 2.79
C GLY A 402 -18.98 -15.08 2.37
N ASN A 403 -19.11 -14.68 1.11
CA ASN A 403 -20.34 -14.12 0.52
C ASN A 403 -20.83 -12.80 1.12
N GLN A 404 -20.11 -12.19 2.07
CA GLN A 404 -20.33 -10.79 2.40
C GLN A 404 -19.76 -9.90 1.28
N THR A 405 -20.33 -8.70 1.12
CA THR A 405 -19.81 -7.74 0.14
C THR A 405 -18.67 -6.93 0.74
N ALA A 406 -17.70 -6.52 -0.08
CA ALA A 406 -16.65 -5.59 0.37
C ALA A 406 -17.22 -4.31 1.00
N ALA A 407 -18.34 -3.79 0.46
CA ALA A 407 -19.05 -2.65 1.02
C ALA A 407 -19.64 -2.90 2.41
N SER A 408 -20.16 -4.11 2.69
CA SER A 408 -20.79 -4.42 3.98
C SER A 408 -19.81 -4.30 5.16
N VAL A 409 -18.53 -4.63 4.92
CA VAL A 409 -17.45 -4.50 5.92
C VAL A 409 -17.23 -3.02 6.27
N ASP A 410 -17.13 -2.15 5.26
CA ASP A 410 -16.91 -0.72 5.44
C ASP A 410 -18.12 -0.03 6.09
N ILE A 411 -19.32 -0.37 5.65
CA ILE A 411 -20.56 0.14 6.20
C ILE A 411 -20.72 -0.24 7.69
N ALA A 412 -20.30 -1.45 8.09
CA ALA A 412 -20.38 -1.88 9.47
C ALA A 412 -19.55 -1.00 10.42
N ALA A 413 -18.32 -0.66 10.04
CA ALA A 413 -17.49 0.27 10.81
C ALA A 413 -18.06 1.70 10.82
N ARG A 414 -18.44 2.23 9.64
CA ARG A 414 -19.01 3.59 9.52
C ARG A 414 -20.24 3.78 10.40
N ASN A 415 -21.15 2.81 10.40
CA ASN A 415 -22.36 2.88 11.21
C ASN A 415 -22.09 3.05 12.71
N VAL A 416 -20.98 2.52 13.24
CA VAL A 416 -20.59 2.72 14.65
C VAL A 416 -20.15 4.16 14.87
N ILE A 417 -19.27 4.66 14.00
CA ILE A 417 -18.68 6.01 14.08
C ILE A 417 -19.78 7.08 13.91
N ASP A 418 -20.65 6.93 12.92
CA ASP A 418 -21.72 7.88 12.62
C ASP A 418 -22.73 7.95 13.78
N LYS A 419 -23.14 6.79 14.33
CA LYS A 419 -24.05 6.73 15.50
C LYS A 419 -23.45 7.33 16.76
N ALA A 420 -22.12 7.30 16.90
CA ALA A 420 -21.41 7.92 18.00
C ALA A 420 -21.28 9.46 17.85
N GLY A 421 -21.77 10.03 16.75
CA GLY A 421 -21.74 11.48 16.48
C GLY A 421 -20.48 11.97 15.79
N TYR A 422 -19.69 11.07 15.19
CA TYR A 422 -18.44 11.36 14.49
C TYR A 422 -18.57 11.20 12.96
N GLU A 423 -19.78 11.42 12.42
CA GLU A 423 -20.00 11.37 10.97
C GLU A 423 -19.04 12.32 10.23
N GLY A 424 -18.46 11.82 9.14
CA GLY A 424 -17.53 12.58 8.30
C GLY A 424 -16.07 12.62 8.80
N THR A 425 -15.76 12.12 10.00
CA THR A 425 -14.37 12.05 10.49
C THR A 425 -13.64 10.78 10.05
N PHE A 426 -14.36 9.75 9.59
CA PHE A 426 -13.78 8.55 8.98
C PHE A 426 -13.71 8.72 7.45
N THR A 427 -12.57 9.18 6.96
CA THR A 427 -12.41 9.82 5.63
C THR A 427 -11.93 8.88 4.53
N HIS A 428 -11.44 7.69 4.85
CA HIS A 428 -10.96 6.68 3.91
C HIS A 428 -11.75 5.37 4.03
N ARG A 429 -11.42 4.38 3.19
CA ARG A 429 -12.00 3.03 3.20
C ARG A 429 -11.63 2.27 4.49
N VAL A 430 -12.40 1.25 4.88
CA VAL A 430 -12.08 0.41 6.06
C VAL A 430 -10.93 -0.55 5.85
N GLY A 431 -10.52 -0.78 4.61
CA GLY A 431 -9.36 -1.62 4.34
C GLY A 431 -9.17 -1.96 2.87
N HIS A 432 -8.13 -2.74 2.63
CA HIS A 432 -7.71 -3.22 1.31
C HIS A 432 -7.19 -4.65 1.41
N GLY A 433 -7.08 -5.33 0.26
CA GLY A 433 -6.37 -6.59 0.17
C GLY A 433 -4.89 -6.36 0.49
N ILE A 434 -4.27 -7.39 1.07
CA ILE A 434 -2.85 -7.40 1.41
C ILE A 434 -2.24 -8.75 1.04
N GLY A 435 -1.00 -8.76 0.58
CA GLY A 435 -0.30 -9.96 0.14
C GLY A 435 1.18 -9.67 -0.15
N ILE A 436 1.62 -10.02 -1.36
CA ILE A 436 2.95 -9.67 -1.87
C ILE A 436 3.11 -8.14 -2.05
N LYS A 437 1.98 -7.43 -2.07
CA LYS A 437 1.88 -5.97 -2.09
C LYS A 437 1.06 -5.53 -0.87
N ALA A 438 1.44 -4.40 -0.26
CA ALA A 438 0.73 -3.85 0.90
C ALA A 438 -0.74 -3.53 0.55
N HIS A 439 -0.95 -2.81 -0.55
CA HIS A 439 -2.28 -2.49 -1.08
C HIS A 439 -2.56 -3.25 -2.37
N GLU A 440 -3.42 -4.26 -2.32
CA GLU A 440 -3.92 -4.97 -3.50
C GLU A 440 -5.44 -5.10 -3.49
N SER A 441 -6.04 -5.50 -4.61
CA SER A 441 -7.45 -5.78 -4.69
C SER A 441 -7.82 -7.03 -3.85
N PRO A 442 -9.07 -7.17 -3.41
CA PRO A 442 -10.16 -6.19 -3.46
C PRO A 442 -10.04 -5.04 -2.44
N TYR A 443 -10.77 -3.94 -2.69
CA TYR A 443 -10.84 -2.80 -1.76
C TYR A 443 -12.17 -2.76 -1.00
N LEU A 444 -12.10 -2.54 0.32
CA LEU A 444 -13.24 -2.54 1.24
C LEU A 444 -13.78 -1.12 1.44
N ASN A 445 -14.54 -0.62 0.48
CA ASN A 445 -15.18 0.70 0.56
C ASN A 445 -16.71 0.57 0.38
N LYS A 446 -17.48 1.52 0.94
CA LYS A 446 -18.95 1.54 0.88
C LYS A 446 -19.58 1.46 -0.52
N GLY A 447 -18.81 1.71 -1.58
CA GLY A 447 -19.29 1.60 -2.97
C GLY A 447 -19.12 0.21 -3.59
N ASN A 448 -18.28 -0.65 -3.00
CA ASN A 448 -17.95 -1.96 -3.57
C ASN A 448 -18.98 -3.05 -3.19
N HIS A 449 -20.19 -2.93 -3.74
CA HIS A 449 -21.27 -3.90 -3.53
C HIS A 449 -21.15 -5.17 -4.38
N LYS A 450 -20.24 -5.19 -5.37
CA LYS A 450 -20.13 -6.28 -6.35
C LYS A 450 -19.16 -7.36 -5.90
N THR A 451 -18.04 -7.00 -5.27
CA THR A 451 -17.06 -7.99 -4.82
C THR A 451 -17.59 -8.73 -3.60
N LEU A 452 -17.63 -10.06 -3.70
CA LEU A 452 -17.91 -10.94 -2.58
C LEU A 452 -16.60 -11.45 -1.97
N LEU A 453 -16.53 -11.45 -0.64
CA LEU A 453 -15.42 -12.01 0.10
C LEU A 453 -15.40 -13.55 -0.09
N LYS A 454 -14.20 -14.09 -0.35
CA LYS A 454 -13.95 -15.51 -0.56
C LYS A 454 -12.95 -16.03 0.46
N THR A 455 -13.05 -17.32 0.78
CA THR A 455 -12.06 -17.99 1.65
C THR A 455 -10.65 -17.83 1.10
N GLY A 456 -9.70 -17.54 1.98
CA GLY A 456 -8.30 -17.34 1.61
C GLY A 456 -7.96 -15.91 1.18
N MET A 457 -8.94 -15.01 1.08
CA MET A 457 -8.65 -13.58 0.94
C MET A 457 -8.15 -13.00 2.27
N ALA A 458 -7.10 -12.19 2.18
CA ALA A 458 -6.51 -11.47 3.31
C ALA A 458 -6.67 -9.95 3.11
N PHE A 459 -7.03 -9.25 4.19
CA PHE A 459 -7.35 -7.83 4.16
C PHE A 459 -6.91 -7.10 5.43
N THR A 460 -6.69 -5.80 5.34
CA THR A 460 -6.68 -4.90 6.49
C THR A 460 -8.10 -4.61 6.98
N SER A 461 -8.23 -4.31 8.28
CA SER A 461 -9.40 -3.66 8.88
C SER A 461 -8.93 -2.49 9.74
N GLU A 462 -9.01 -1.29 9.16
CA GLU A 462 -8.35 -0.06 9.58
C GLU A 462 -9.30 1.16 9.77
N PRO A 463 -10.47 1.04 10.43
CA PRO A 463 -11.29 2.22 10.67
C PRO A 463 -10.53 3.24 11.53
N GLY A 464 -10.81 4.52 11.29
CA GLY A 464 -10.20 5.61 12.06
C GLY A 464 -11.09 6.83 12.20
N ILE A 465 -10.86 7.58 13.27
CA ILE A 465 -11.46 8.89 13.53
C ILE A 465 -10.33 9.92 13.53
N TYR A 466 -10.47 10.96 12.72
CA TYR A 466 -9.49 12.03 12.57
C TYR A 466 -10.13 13.37 12.96
N LEU A 467 -9.71 13.93 14.10
CA LEU A 467 -10.19 15.21 14.60
C LEU A 467 -9.12 16.27 14.32
N VAL A 468 -9.31 17.01 13.23
CA VAL A 468 -8.38 18.04 12.75
C VAL A 468 -7.94 18.96 13.88
N ASP A 469 -6.63 19.20 13.96
CA ASP A 469 -5.95 20.02 14.97
C ASP A 469 -6.05 19.50 16.43
N LYS A 470 -6.58 18.28 16.64
CA LYS A 470 -6.69 17.66 17.97
C LYS A 470 -5.90 16.36 18.07
N PHE A 471 -6.39 15.30 17.44
CA PHE A 471 -5.78 13.97 17.42
C PHE A 471 -6.47 13.05 16.42
N GLY A 472 -5.86 11.90 16.13
CA GLY A 472 -6.51 10.80 15.43
C GLY A 472 -6.33 9.47 16.13
N VAL A 473 -7.21 8.52 15.81
CA VAL A 473 -7.15 7.13 16.28
C VAL A 473 -7.40 6.23 15.08
N ARG A 474 -6.53 5.24 14.88
CA ARG A 474 -6.70 4.17 13.90
C ARG A 474 -6.27 2.84 14.52
N HIS A 475 -7.08 1.81 14.29
CA HIS A 475 -6.75 0.43 14.63
C HIS A 475 -6.75 -0.40 13.38
N GLU A 476 -5.64 -1.04 13.09
CA GLU A 476 -5.47 -1.84 11.90
C GLU A 476 -4.90 -3.21 12.24
N ASP A 477 -5.58 -4.21 11.70
CA ASP A 477 -5.19 -5.60 11.82
C ASP A 477 -5.46 -6.34 10.52
N ILE A 478 -4.71 -7.41 10.29
CA ILE A 478 -4.85 -8.26 9.10
C ILE A 478 -5.73 -9.46 9.41
N LEU A 479 -6.74 -9.66 8.56
CA LEU A 479 -7.74 -10.70 8.69
C LEU A 479 -7.72 -11.62 7.47
N LEU A 480 -7.80 -12.93 7.73
CA LEU A 480 -8.00 -13.96 6.71
C LEU A 480 -9.45 -14.46 6.75
N VAL A 481 -10.13 -14.42 5.61
CA VAL A 481 -11.50 -14.91 5.47
C VAL A 481 -11.52 -16.45 5.50
N GLN A 482 -12.30 -17.03 6.43
CA GLN A 482 -12.43 -18.49 6.61
C GLN A 482 -13.84 -19.02 6.27
N GLY A 483 -14.34 -18.68 5.08
CA GLY A 483 -15.71 -19.04 4.70
C GLY A 483 -16.74 -18.41 5.64
N GLN A 484 -17.69 -19.17 6.17
CA GLN A 484 -18.70 -18.64 7.11
C GLN A 484 -18.23 -18.57 8.58
N ALA A 485 -17.04 -19.10 8.89
CA ALA A 485 -16.47 -19.04 10.23
C ALA A 485 -16.02 -17.61 10.57
N GLU A 486 -15.62 -17.38 11.83
CA GLU A 486 -14.95 -16.14 12.19
C GLU A 486 -13.66 -15.99 11.37
N PRO A 487 -13.31 -14.77 10.94
CA PRO A 487 -12.04 -14.54 10.27
C PRO A 487 -10.89 -14.85 11.23
N GLU A 488 -9.78 -15.32 10.67
CA GLU A 488 -8.55 -15.51 11.42
C GLU A 488 -7.76 -14.21 11.47
N LEU A 489 -7.26 -13.86 12.65
CA LEU A 489 -6.40 -12.71 12.87
C LEU A 489 -4.94 -13.09 12.60
N LEU A 490 -4.31 -12.44 11.61
CA LEU A 490 -2.91 -12.70 11.24
C LEU A 490 -1.90 -11.82 11.99
N THR A 491 -2.37 -10.82 12.76
CA THR A 491 -1.55 -9.96 13.63
C THR A 491 -1.29 -10.55 15.02
N GLY A 492 -1.66 -11.82 15.24
CA GLY A 492 -1.55 -12.49 16.54
C GLY A 492 -2.66 -12.08 17.49
N SER A 493 -2.61 -10.85 18.02
CA SER A 493 -3.66 -10.31 18.89
C SER A 493 -3.91 -8.83 18.66
N ARG A 494 -5.20 -8.46 18.72
CA ARG A 494 -5.65 -7.05 18.69
C ARG A 494 -5.15 -6.32 19.94
N ALA A 495 -5.17 -4.99 19.88
CA ALA A 495 -5.00 -4.16 21.06
C ALA A 495 -6.02 -4.52 22.15
N VAL A 496 -5.60 -4.49 23.41
CA VAL A 496 -6.48 -4.70 24.57
C VAL A 496 -7.01 -3.36 25.09
N GLY A 497 -6.21 -2.31 24.96
CA GLY A 497 -6.54 -0.96 25.42
C GLY A 497 -5.51 0.06 24.95
N PRO A 498 -5.71 1.35 25.22
CA PRO A 498 -4.74 2.38 24.86
C PRO A 498 -3.48 2.35 25.75
N TRP A 499 -3.37 1.43 26.72
CA TRP A 499 -2.14 1.15 27.46
C TRP A 499 -1.48 -0.17 27.05
N ASP A 500 -2.16 -0.96 26.23
CA ASP A 500 -1.82 -2.32 25.86
C ASP A 500 -2.11 -2.50 24.35
N PRO A 501 -1.32 -1.86 23.47
CA PRO A 501 -1.53 -1.91 22.01
C PRO A 501 -1.34 -3.31 21.43
#